data_AF-A0A506UVS9-F1
#
_entry.id   AF-A0A506UVS9-F1
#
_cell.length_a   1.000
_cell.length_b   1.000
_cell.length_c   1.000
_cell.angle_alpha   90.00
_cell.angle_beta   90.00
_cell.angle_gamma   90.00
#
_symmetry.space_group_name_H-M   'P 1'
#
loop_
_entity.id
_entity.type
_entity.pdbx_description
1 polymer ?
#
loop_
_entity_poly.entity_id
_entity_poly.type
_entity_poly.pdbx_seq_one_letter_code
_entity_poly.pdbx_strand_id
1 'polypeptide(L)'
;MNVNYPLNKITQVLDEKSITAAHKNSFNVDVEAQGYSDSGVSDVVEYPGVAPKNTGGVFTKALFDEYKIRAVQAAQTIETSDKKLTGLKAIFYPSGRIKFIVRKSIRGKNIYVAVGGYPEISIKDAREHAFKIIQELKTAVEAYGERFLTHSKMTFNELVDEYEKSVLSTGVKRSANTDLSKIRKYLRPLLGDKKLAGMTEADILSYLYALDLKPATRNRHLALIKAVFT
;
A
#
# COMPACT_ATOMS: atom_id res chain seq x y z
N MET A 1 -19.09 2.47 2.94
CA MET A 1 -17.78 3.15 3.11
C MET A 1 -16.88 2.21 3.88
N ASN A 2 -15.87 1.61 3.24
CA ASN A 2 -14.99 0.63 3.86
C ASN A 2 -13.92 1.34 4.70
N VAL A 3 -14.07 1.30 6.03
CA VAL A 3 -13.10 1.84 6.98
C VAL A 3 -12.04 0.76 7.21
N ASN A 4 -10.83 0.98 6.71
CA ASN A 4 -9.75 -0.01 6.77
C ASN A 4 -9.04 0.06 8.14
N TYR A 5 -9.56 -0.67 9.10
CA TYR A 5 -8.95 -0.89 10.41
C TYR A 5 -7.68 -1.77 10.30
N PRO A 6 -6.74 -1.65 11.26
CA PRO A 6 -5.41 -2.27 11.18
C PRO A 6 -5.42 -3.83 11.23
N LEU A 7 -6.56 -4.48 11.44
CA LEU A 7 -6.70 -5.95 11.38
C LEU A 7 -6.75 -6.53 9.95
N ASN A 8 -6.92 -5.67 8.93
CA ASN A 8 -6.89 -6.12 7.53
C ASN A 8 -5.48 -6.50 7.03
N LYS A 9 -4.43 -6.25 7.83
CA LYS A 9 -3.10 -6.82 7.57
C LYS A 9 -3.04 -8.31 7.93
N ILE A 10 -3.87 -8.79 8.87
CA ILE A 10 -3.88 -10.19 9.32
C ILE A 10 -4.70 -11.10 8.37
N THR A 11 -5.63 -10.55 7.60
CA THR A 11 -6.32 -11.27 6.50
C THR A 11 -5.41 -11.48 5.28
N GLN A 12 -4.56 -10.51 4.93
CA GLN A 12 -3.66 -10.65 3.77
C GLN A 12 -2.52 -11.66 4.00
N VAL A 13 -2.03 -11.78 5.22
CA VAL A 13 -0.93 -12.72 5.56
C VAL A 13 -1.39 -14.20 5.56
N LEU A 14 -2.70 -14.47 5.70
CA LEU A 14 -3.24 -15.83 5.67
C LEU A 14 -3.60 -16.31 4.24
N ASP A 15 -3.77 -15.41 3.27
CA ASP A 15 -3.98 -15.77 1.86
C ASP A 15 -2.66 -15.94 1.07
N GLU A 16 -1.57 -15.29 1.49
CA GLU A 16 -0.26 -15.43 0.83
C GLU A 16 0.30 -16.87 0.91
N LYS A 17 0.01 -17.60 1.99
CA LYS A 17 0.44 -19.01 2.14
C LYS A 17 -0.31 -19.96 1.21
N SER A 18 -1.49 -19.58 0.70
CA SER A 18 -2.27 -20.35 -0.28
C SER A 18 -1.79 -20.14 -1.72
N ILE A 19 -1.21 -18.97 -2.01
CA ILE A 19 -0.79 -18.57 -3.36
C ILE A 19 0.59 -19.15 -3.72
N THR A 20 1.45 -19.40 -2.73
CA THR A 20 2.78 -20.00 -2.95
C THR A 20 2.76 -21.46 -3.42
N ALA A 21 1.59 -22.13 -3.41
CA ALA A 21 1.45 -23.51 -3.89
C ALA A 21 0.97 -23.62 -5.36
N ALA A 22 0.53 -22.54 -6.00
CA ALA A 22 -0.12 -22.59 -7.32
C ALA A 22 0.70 -22.04 -8.51
N HIS A 23 1.89 -21.47 -8.29
CA HIS A 23 2.73 -20.92 -9.36
C HIS A 23 4.09 -21.62 -9.50
N LYS A 24 4.11 -22.95 -9.48
CA LYS A 24 5.28 -23.75 -9.90
C LYS A 24 5.15 -24.43 -11.27
N ASN A 25 4.02 -24.30 -11.95
CA ASN A 25 3.86 -24.78 -13.31
C ASN A 25 3.46 -23.61 -14.20
N SER A 26 4.43 -23.04 -14.92
CA SER A 26 4.30 -22.46 -16.26
C SER A 26 5.51 -21.55 -16.49
N PHE A 27 6.55 -22.09 -17.11
CA PHE A 27 7.30 -21.50 -18.24
C PHE A 27 8.58 -22.32 -18.44
N ASN A 28 8.41 -23.50 -19.04
CA ASN A 28 9.43 -24.10 -19.88
C ASN A 28 9.14 -23.63 -21.30
N VAL A 29 10.09 -22.91 -21.92
CA VAL A 29 10.39 -23.03 -23.36
C VAL A 29 11.89 -22.80 -23.51
N ASP A 30 12.64 -23.89 -23.55
CA ASP A 30 13.91 -23.99 -24.26
C ASP A 30 13.62 -23.93 -25.76
N VAL A 31 14.36 -23.14 -26.55
CA VAL A 31 14.79 -23.49 -27.94
C VAL A 31 16.04 -22.68 -28.32
N GLU A 32 17.15 -23.42 -28.34
CA GLU A 32 18.26 -23.50 -29.31
C GLU A 32 19.15 -22.30 -29.69
N ALA A 33 20.44 -22.60 -29.54
CA ALA A 33 21.60 -21.89 -30.05
C ALA A 33 21.89 -22.28 -31.51
N GLN A 34 22.30 -21.30 -32.32
CA GLN A 34 23.16 -21.56 -33.47
C GLN A 34 24.08 -20.36 -33.73
N GLY A 35 25.37 -20.67 -33.84
CA GLY A 35 26.46 -19.71 -33.82
C GLY A 35 26.74 -19.02 -35.15
N TYR A 36 27.49 -17.92 -35.05
CA TYR A 36 28.38 -17.43 -36.08
C TYR A 36 29.55 -16.72 -35.41
N SER A 37 30.75 -17.22 -35.65
CA SER A 37 32.02 -16.53 -35.42
C SER A 37 32.47 -15.93 -36.75
N ASP A 38 32.86 -14.66 -36.80
CA ASP A 38 34.16 -14.23 -37.36
C ASP A 38 34.47 -12.76 -37.06
N SER A 39 35.77 -12.53 -36.95
CA SER A 39 36.64 -11.38 -36.73
C SER A 39 36.28 -9.97 -37.26
N GLY A 40 36.76 -8.96 -36.53
CA GLY A 40 36.90 -7.58 -37.00
C GLY A 40 37.27 -6.61 -35.87
N VAL A 41 38.43 -5.97 -35.96
CA VAL A 41 39.19 -5.24 -34.92
C VAL A 41 38.72 -3.77 -34.71
N SER A 42 38.96 -3.24 -33.50
CA SER A 42 39.10 -1.81 -33.07
C SER A 42 37.86 -0.89 -33.17
N ASP A 43 37.38 -0.16 -32.16
CA ASP A 43 38.09 0.56 -31.09
C ASP A 43 37.33 0.52 -29.74
N VAL A 44 38.09 0.41 -28.65
CA VAL A 44 37.60 0.46 -27.28
C VAL A 44 37.30 1.91 -26.90
N VAL A 45 36.02 2.25 -26.71
CA VAL A 45 35.63 3.42 -25.92
C VAL A 45 34.97 2.91 -24.65
N GLU A 46 35.76 2.83 -23.57
CA GLU A 46 35.26 2.63 -22.21
C GLU A 46 34.35 3.81 -21.82
N TYR A 47 33.06 3.54 -21.64
CA TYR A 47 32.18 4.46 -20.89
C TYR A 47 32.07 3.93 -19.45
N PRO A 48 32.50 4.69 -18.43
CA PRO A 48 32.48 4.21 -17.06
C PRO A 48 31.03 4.05 -16.60
N GLY A 49 30.69 2.81 -16.22
CA GLY A 49 29.43 2.46 -15.61
C GLY A 49 29.29 3.07 -14.23
N VAL A 50 28.47 4.11 -14.12
CA VAL A 50 27.71 4.46 -12.90
C VAL A 50 26.41 5.13 -13.36
N ALA A 51 25.26 4.54 -13.04
CA ALA A 51 23.96 5.21 -13.22
C ALA A 51 24.01 6.57 -12.49
N PRO A 52 23.80 7.70 -13.18
CA PRO A 52 24.02 9.02 -12.60
C PRO A 52 23.06 9.24 -11.42
N LYS A 53 23.61 9.67 -10.28
CA LYS A 53 22.83 10.02 -9.09
C LYS A 53 21.80 11.10 -9.46
N ASN A 54 20.53 10.87 -9.12
CA ASN A 54 19.42 11.80 -9.35
C ASN A 54 19.63 13.13 -8.61
N THR A 55 20.28 14.10 -9.27
CA THR A 55 20.35 15.49 -8.83
C THR A 55 18.99 16.15 -8.99
N GLY A 56 18.27 16.34 -7.90
CA GLY A 56 17.02 17.10 -7.90
C GLY A 56 17.24 18.52 -8.43
N GLY A 57 16.40 18.95 -9.36
CA GLY A 57 16.39 20.29 -9.96
C GLY A 57 15.06 21.00 -9.71
N VAL A 58 15.04 22.33 -9.82
CA VAL A 58 13.76 23.03 -9.95
C VAL A 58 13.22 22.71 -11.35
N PHE A 59 11.99 22.22 -11.45
CA PHE A 59 11.42 21.95 -12.77
C PHE A 59 11.28 23.25 -13.56
N THR A 60 11.95 23.28 -14.71
CA THR A 60 11.94 24.32 -15.73
C THR A 60 11.86 23.67 -17.10
N LYS A 61 11.45 24.42 -18.13
CA LYS A 61 11.41 23.90 -19.49
C LYS A 61 12.79 23.43 -19.97
N ALA A 62 13.84 24.20 -19.69
CA ALA A 62 15.22 23.85 -20.06
C ALA A 62 15.67 22.52 -19.45
N LEU A 63 15.37 22.28 -18.16
CA LEU A 63 15.64 21.01 -17.50
C LEU A 63 14.91 19.85 -18.21
N PHE A 64 13.65 20.08 -18.61
CA PHE A 64 12.85 19.03 -19.24
C PHE A 64 13.37 18.68 -20.63
N ASP A 65 13.77 19.69 -21.41
CA ASP A 65 14.36 19.50 -22.73
C ASP A 65 15.69 18.71 -22.62
N GLU A 66 16.57 19.09 -21.68
CA GLU A 66 17.82 18.38 -21.40
C GLU A 66 17.58 16.90 -21.02
N TYR A 67 16.70 16.65 -20.03
CA TYR A 67 16.45 15.30 -19.54
C TYR A 67 15.73 14.42 -20.56
N LYS A 68 14.88 15.01 -21.41
CA LYS A 68 14.26 14.30 -22.53
C LYS A 68 15.32 13.82 -23.52
N ILE A 69 16.23 14.70 -23.95
CA ILE A 69 17.33 14.33 -24.85
C ILE A 69 18.17 13.22 -24.24
N ARG A 70 18.53 13.37 -22.96
CA ARG A 70 19.32 12.37 -22.23
C ARG A 70 18.64 11.01 -22.16
N ALA A 71 17.34 10.95 -21.86
CA ALA A 71 16.59 9.71 -21.77
C ALA A 71 16.48 8.99 -23.12
N VAL A 72 16.32 9.75 -24.22
CA VAL A 72 16.30 9.21 -25.58
C VAL A 72 17.68 8.67 -25.97
N GLN A 73 18.75 9.45 -25.76
CA GLN A 73 20.12 9.06 -26.12
C GLN A 73 20.62 7.86 -25.32
N ALA A 74 20.32 7.81 -24.03
CA ALA A 74 20.69 6.69 -23.17
C ALA A 74 19.77 5.47 -23.34
N ALA A 75 18.70 5.57 -24.14
CA ALA A 75 17.63 4.59 -24.25
C ALA A 75 17.09 4.11 -22.89
N GLN A 76 17.12 4.97 -21.87
CA GLN A 76 16.79 4.64 -20.49
C GLN A 76 15.76 5.61 -19.89
N THR A 77 14.86 5.08 -19.07
CA THR A 77 13.94 5.89 -18.29
C THR A 77 14.68 6.64 -17.19
N ILE A 78 14.52 7.96 -17.14
CA ILE A 78 15.13 8.83 -16.12
C ILE A 78 14.01 9.42 -15.26
N GLU A 79 14.20 9.43 -13.93
CA GLU A 79 13.27 10.03 -12.98
C GLU A 79 13.96 11.20 -12.26
N THR A 80 13.35 12.39 -12.26
CA THR A 80 13.86 13.51 -11.45
C THR A 80 12.77 14.08 -10.54
N SER A 81 13.18 14.74 -9.46
CA SER A 81 12.30 15.28 -8.43
C SER A 81 12.30 16.81 -8.45
N ASP A 82 11.13 17.43 -8.26
CA ASP A 82 11.02 18.88 -8.23
C ASP A 82 11.48 19.42 -6.87
N LYS A 83 12.41 20.39 -6.89
CA LYS A 83 12.85 21.09 -5.68
C LYS A 83 11.78 22.01 -5.08
N LYS A 84 10.84 22.53 -5.88
CA LYS A 84 9.78 23.42 -5.38
C LYS A 84 8.64 22.67 -4.68
N LEU A 85 8.30 21.47 -5.13
CA LEU A 85 7.26 20.65 -4.52
C LEU A 85 7.77 19.23 -4.21
N THR A 86 8.11 19.00 -2.95
CA THR A 86 8.62 17.68 -2.51
C THR A 86 7.58 16.60 -2.73
N GLY A 87 7.95 15.57 -3.49
CA GLY A 87 7.10 14.43 -3.82
C GLY A 87 6.53 14.49 -5.23
N LEU A 88 6.56 15.65 -5.89
CA LEU A 88 6.37 15.73 -7.34
C LEU A 88 7.63 15.24 -8.05
N LYS A 89 7.45 14.34 -9.00
CA LYS A 89 8.51 13.82 -9.87
C LYS A 89 8.09 13.86 -11.33
N ALA A 90 9.08 13.85 -12.21
CA ALA A 90 8.91 13.71 -13.64
C ALA A 90 9.68 12.49 -14.11
N ILE A 91 9.01 11.65 -14.90
CA ILE A 91 9.56 10.46 -15.55
C ILE A 91 9.72 10.78 -17.04
N PHE A 92 10.95 10.66 -17.53
CA PHE A 92 11.33 10.84 -18.93
C PHE A 92 11.54 9.46 -19.51
N TYR A 93 10.72 9.07 -20.48
CA TYR A 93 10.83 7.77 -21.14
C TYR A 93 11.77 7.83 -22.34
N PRO A 94 12.41 6.71 -22.74
CA PRO A 94 13.20 6.62 -23.96
C PRO A 94 12.42 7.00 -25.23
N SER A 95 11.09 6.84 -25.20
CA SER A 95 10.18 7.27 -26.27
C SER A 95 10.03 8.79 -26.40
N GLY A 96 10.64 9.59 -25.52
CA GLY A 96 10.51 11.04 -25.47
C GLY A 96 9.22 11.54 -24.79
N ARG A 97 8.35 10.62 -24.33
CA ARG A 97 7.19 10.95 -23.48
C ARG A 97 7.65 11.35 -22.09
N ILE A 98 6.92 12.28 -21.46
CA ILE A 98 7.21 12.76 -20.11
C ILE A 98 5.94 12.67 -19.26
N LYS A 99 6.05 12.11 -18.05
CA LYS A 99 4.93 11.95 -17.12
C LYS A 99 5.25 12.54 -15.76
N PHE A 100 4.34 13.34 -15.22
CA PHE A 100 4.36 13.79 -13.85
C PHE A 100 3.71 12.76 -12.92
N ILE A 101 4.35 12.52 -11.77
CA ILE A 101 3.82 11.66 -10.72
C ILE A 101 4.00 12.29 -9.34
N VAL A 102 3.13 11.94 -8.41
CA VAL A 102 3.37 12.09 -6.97
C VAL A 102 3.90 10.77 -6.44
N ARG A 103 5.03 10.82 -5.74
CA ARG A 103 5.62 9.67 -5.01
C ARG A 103 5.84 10.06 -3.56
N LYS A 104 5.14 9.41 -2.63
CA LYS A 104 5.22 9.65 -1.18
C LYS A 104 5.24 8.33 -0.42
N SER A 105 5.99 8.28 0.68
CA SER A 105 5.86 7.20 1.65
C SER A 105 4.96 7.65 2.78
N ILE A 106 3.90 6.88 3.05
CA ILE A 106 2.94 7.14 4.11
C ILE A 106 2.78 5.85 4.91
N ARG A 107 3.11 5.90 6.21
CA ARG A 107 3.04 4.75 7.13
C ARG A 107 3.77 3.49 6.60
N GLY A 108 4.94 3.70 6.01
CA GLY A 108 5.76 2.63 5.44
C GLY A 108 5.26 2.06 4.10
N LYS A 109 4.15 2.59 3.55
CA LYS A 109 3.67 2.24 2.20
C LYS A 109 4.04 3.33 1.21
N ASN A 110 4.67 2.94 0.11
CA ASN A 110 4.97 3.84 -0.99
C ASN A 110 3.72 4.03 -1.86
N ILE A 111 3.28 5.27 -1.99
CA ILE A 111 2.13 5.70 -2.78
C ILE A 111 2.64 6.37 -4.05
N TYR A 112 2.02 5.99 -5.16
CA TYR A 112 2.30 6.48 -6.51
C TYR A 112 1.00 6.95 -7.14
N VAL A 113 0.93 8.22 -7.55
CA VAL A 113 -0.24 8.80 -8.20
C VAL A 113 0.18 9.51 -9.47
N ALA A 114 -0.47 9.20 -10.59
CA ALA A 114 -0.24 9.90 -11.84
C ALA A 114 -0.85 11.31 -11.78
N VAL A 115 -0.08 12.32 -12.20
CA VAL A 115 -0.55 13.71 -12.28
C VAL A 115 -0.93 14.06 -13.72
N GLY A 116 -0.16 13.59 -14.70
CA GLY A 116 -0.46 13.71 -16.13
C GLY A 116 0.80 13.78 -17.01
N GLY A 117 0.64 14.10 -18.29
CA GLY A 117 1.72 14.17 -19.29
C GLY A 117 2.23 15.60 -19.52
N TYR A 118 3.47 15.73 -19.99
CA TYR A 118 3.99 16.98 -20.54
C TYR A 118 4.18 16.82 -22.06
N PRO A 119 3.77 17.80 -22.90
CA PRO A 119 3.38 19.17 -22.54
C PRO A 119 1.88 19.38 -22.28
N GLU A 120 1.06 18.32 -22.27
CA GLU A 120 -0.41 18.44 -22.10
C GLU A 120 -0.77 19.14 -20.79
N ILE A 121 0.03 18.93 -19.74
CA ILE A 121 -0.03 19.64 -18.47
C ILE A 121 1.26 20.47 -18.32
N SER A 122 1.11 21.76 -18.02
CA SER A 122 2.25 22.63 -17.77
C SER A 122 2.96 22.27 -16.45
N ILE A 123 4.23 22.67 -16.30
CA ILE A 123 4.97 22.47 -15.04
C ILE A 123 4.26 23.16 -13.86
N LYS A 124 3.62 24.31 -14.11
CA LYS A 124 2.85 25.04 -13.08
C LYS A 124 1.64 24.24 -12.65
N ASP A 125 0.83 23.78 -13.60
CA ASP A 125 -0.40 23.03 -13.32
C ASP A 125 -0.09 21.67 -12.69
N ALA A 126 1.00 21.02 -13.13
CA ALA A 126 1.49 19.79 -12.51
C ALA A 126 1.84 19.98 -11.03
N ARG A 127 2.42 21.12 -10.65
CA ARG A 127 2.66 21.46 -9.24
C ARG A 127 1.36 21.67 -8.49
N GLU A 128 0.41 22.40 -9.06
CA GLU A 128 -0.90 22.65 -8.43
C GLU A 128 -1.67 21.33 -8.19
N HIS A 129 -1.72 20.45 -9.19
CA HIS A 129 -2.37 19.15 -9.08
C HIS A 129 -1.66 18.24 -8.08
N ALA A 130 -0.33 18.16 -8.13
CA ALA A 130 0.44 17.39 -7.19
C ALA A 130 0.29 17.89 -5.74
N PHE A 131 0.19 19.21 -5.55
CA PHE A 131 -0.06 19.79 -4.24
C PHE A 131 -1.41 19.34 -3.69
N LYS A 132 -2.48 19.41 -4.49
CA LYS A 132 -3.82 18.93 -4.10
C LYS A 132 -3.80 17.45 -3.70
N ILE A 133 -3.20 16.59 -4.54
CA ILE A 133 -3.04 15.15 -4.24
C ILE A 133 -2.28 14.94 -2.92
N ILE A 134 -1.19 15.68 -2.70
CA ILE A 134 -0.42 15.56 -1.45
C ILE A 134 -1.23 16.01 -0.24
N GLN A 135 -2.04 17.06 -0.36
CA GLN A 135 -2.92 17.51 0.72
C GLN A 135 -3.99 16.47 1.04
N GLU A 136 -4.66 15.92 0.04
CA GLU A 136 -5.65 14.84 0.23
C GLU A 136 -5.03 13.64 0.94
N LEU A 137 -3.82 13.24 0.55
CA LEU A 137 -3.08 12.17 1.20
C LEU A 137 -2.75 12.48 2.68
N LYS A 138 -2.44 13.75 3.01
CA LYS A 138 -2.18 14.16 4.40
C LYS A 138 -3.47 14.16 5.22
N THR A 139 -4.54 14.76 4.70
CA THR A 139 -5.83 14.80 5.37
C THR A 139 -6.36 13.39 5.62
N ALA A 140 -6.18 12.46 4.69
CA ALA A 140 -6.55 11.05 4.89
C ALA A 140 -5.76 10.40 6.05
N VAL A 141 -4.50 10.77 6.22
CA VAL A 141 -3.66 10.29 7.34
C VAL A 141 -4.06 10.93 8.66
N GLU A 142 -4.36 12.23 8.66
CA GLU A 142 -4.80 12.97 9.84
C GLU A 142 -6.17 12.50 10.32
N ALA A 143 -7.15 12.36 9.42
CA ALA A 143 -8.46 11.79 9.74
C ALA A 143 -8.34 10.35 10.25
N TYR A 144 -7.42 9.56 9.70
CA TYR A 144 -7.09 8.25 10.27
C TYR A 144 -6.45 8.38 11.65
N GLY A 145 -5.57 9.35 11.86
CA GLY A 145 -4.91 9.64 13.13
C GLY A 145 -5.87 10.07 14.22
N GLU A 146 -6.85 10.93 13.92
CA GLU A 146 -7.91 11.34 14.83
C GLU A 146 -8.84 10.18 15.18
N ARG A 147 -9.26 9.38 14.19
CA ARG A 147 -9.99 8.14 14.43
C ARG A 147 -9.17 7.18 15.29
N PHE A 148 -7.88 7.01 14.99
CA PHE A 148 -6.97 6.20 15.77
C PHE A 148 -6.86 6.73 17.21
N LEU A 149 -6.71 8.03 17.45
CA LEU A 149 -6.63 8.61 18.79
C LEU A 149 -7.94 8.44 19.57
N THR A 150 -9.09 8.57 18.89
CA THR A 150 -10.41 8.41 19.49
C THR A 150 -10.64 6.95 19.89
N HIS A 151 -10.37 6.02 18.97
CA HIS A 151 -10.43 4.59 19.25
C HIS A 151 -9.33 4.13 20.22
N SER A 152 -8.16 4.78 20.26
CA SER A 152 -7.06 4.42 21.17
C SER A 152 -7.47 4.55 22.65
N LYS A 153 -8.35 5.51 22.96
CA LYS A 153 -8.90 5.70 24.32
C LYS A 153 -10.05 4.74 24.63
N MET A 154 -10.65 4.16 23.59
CA MET A 154 -11.76 3.21 23.68
C MET A 154 -11.27 1.86 24.19
N THR A 155 -12.10 1.18 24.97
CA THR A 155 -11.97 -0.23 25.35
C THR A 155 -12.54 -1.12 24.26
N PHE A 156 -12.21 -2.41 24.30
CA PHE A 156 -12.82 -3.38 23.40
C PHE A 156 -14.34 -3.50 23.63
N ASN A 157 -14.81 -3.37 24.87
CA ASN A 157 -16.25 -3.37 25.17
C ASN A 157 -17.00 -2.23 24.49
N GLU A 158 -16.46 -1.02 24.55
CA GLU A 158 -17.08 0.16 23.91
C GLU A 158 -17.12 0.00 22.38
N LEU A 159 -16.09 -0.62 21.76
CA LEU A 159 -16.10 -0.94 20.34
C LEU A 159 -17.16 -2.01 19.99
N VAL A 160 -17.28 -3.02 20.84
CA VAL A 160 -18.31 -4.05 20.69
C VAL A 160 -19.71 -3.45 20.81
N ASP A 161 -19.94 -2.49 21.71
CA ASP A 161 -21.22 -1.80 21.85
C ASP A 161 -21.59 -1.06 20.55
N GLU A 162 -20.63 -0.41 19.91
CA GLU A 162 -20.82 0.24 18.61
C GLU A 162 -21.16 -0.77 17.51
N TYR A 163 -20.44 -1.90 17.44
CA TYR A 163 -20.72 -2.98 16.50
C TYR A 163 -22.09 -3.63 16.72
N GLU A 164 -22.47 -3.86 17.99
CA GLU A 164 -23.78 -4.39 18.34
C GLU A 164 -24.88 -3.46 17.82
N LYS A 165 -24.79 -2.16 18.13
CA LYS A 165 -25.77 -1.15 17.71
C LYS A 165 -25.86 -1.00 16.18
N SER A 166 -24.71 -0.92 15.51
CA SER A 166 -24.63 -0.60 14.08
C SER A 166 -24.83 -1.80 13.16
N VAL A 167 -24.57 -3.02 13.64
CA VAL A 167 -24.62 -4.23 12.80
C VAL A 167 -25.61 -5.26 13.35
N LEU A 168 -25.49 -5.65 14.62
CA LEU A 168 -26.26 -6.78 15.15
C LEU A 168 -27.72 -6.43 15.42
N SER A 169 -27.99 -5.21 15.92
CA SER A 169 -29.34 -4.72 16.23
C SER A 169 -30.15 -4.27 15.02
N THR A 170 -29.55 -4.26 13.82
CA THR A 170 -30.23 -3.83 12.58
C THR A 170 -31.27 -4.83 12.05
N GLY A 171 -31.23 -6.08 12.52
CA GLY A 171 -32.07 -7.17 12.02
C GLY A 171 -31.63 -7.73 10.65
N VAL A 172 -30.62 -7.14 10.00
CA VAL A 172 -30.18 -7.55 8.65
C VAL A 172 -29.29 -8.81 8.70
N LYS A 173 -28.44 -8.93 9.72
CA LYS A 173 -27.43 -9.99 9.78
C LYS A 173 -28.02 -11.30 10.30
N ARG A 174 -28.14 -12.30 9.44
CA ARG A 174 -28.64 -13.65 9.79
C ARG A 174 -27.91 -14.31 10.97
N SER A 175 -26.61 -14.06 11.15
CA SER A 175 -25.81 -14.64 12.24
C SER A 175 -25.82 -13.81 13.54
N ALA A 176 -26.62 -12.73 13.63
CA ALA A 176 -26.56 -11.78 14.73
C ALA A 176 -26.69 -12.43 16.11
N ASN A 177 -27.68 -13.31 16.29
CA ASN A 177 -27.91 -14.00 17.57
C ASN A 177 -26.73 -14.90 17.98
N THR A 178 -26.13 -15.61 17.02
CA THR A 178 -24.96 -16.45 17.29
C THR A 178 -23.74 -15.61 17.62
N ASP A 179 -23.59 -14.44 17.01
CA ASP A 179 -22.47 -13.53 17.25
C ASP A 179 -22.61 -12.83 18.60
N LEU A 180 -23.82 -12.36 18.95
CA LEU A 180 -24.12 -11.80 20.27
C LEU A 180 -23.84 -12.80 21.39
N SER A 181 -24.20 -14.08 21.19
CA SER A 181 -23.89 -15.15 22.13
C SER A 181 -22.39 -15.32 22.35
N LYS A 182 -21.57 -15.29 21.28
CA LYS A 182 -20.11 -15.40 21.39
C LYS A 182 -19.50 -14.17 22.06
N ILE A 183 -19.99 -12.98 21.70
CA ILE A 183 -19.55 -11.72 22.28
C ILE A 183 -19.74 -11.75 23.80
N ARG A 184 -20.97 -12.05 24.24
CA ARG A 184 -21.33 -12.09 25.66
C ARG A 184 -20.57 -13.16 26.44
N LYS A 185 -20.44 -14.38 25.88
CA LYS A 185 -19.85 -15.52 26.59
C LYS A 185 -18.33 -15.51 26.61
N TYR A 186 -17.68 -15.01 25.55
CA TYR A 186 -16.25 -15.19 25.35
C TYR A 186 -15.50 -13.88 25.14
N LEU A 187 -15.95 -13.01 24.23
CA LEU A 187 -15.15 -11.83 23.87
C LEU A 187 -15.15 -10.80 25.00
N ARG A 188 -16.33 -10.42 25.52
CA ARG A 188 -16.42 -9.41 26.60
C ARG A 188 -15.65 -9.83 27.86
N PRO A 189 -15.79 -11.07 28.39
CA PRO A 189 -15.07 -11.44 29.61
C PRO A 189 -13.55 -11.48 29.47
N LEU A 190 -13.02 -11.77 28.28
CA LEU A 190 -11.58 -11.99 28.07
C LEU A 190 -10.85 -10.79 27.46
N LEU A 191 -11.54 -9.98 26.65
CA LEU A 191 -10.95 -8.87 25.91
C LEU A 191 -11.55 -7.52 26.29
N GLY A 192 -12.72 -7.49 26.93
CA GLY A 192 -13.56 -6.30 27.08
C GLY A 192 -12.86 -5.07 27.66
N ASP A 193 -12.10 -5.24 28.74
CA ASP A 193 -11.49 -4.12 29.47
C ASP A 193 -10.18 -3.64 28.83
N LYS A 194 -9.65 -4.37 27.83
CA LYS A 194 -8.42 -3.96 27.14
C LYS A 194 -8.69 -2.69 26.34
N LYS A 195 -7.82 -1.68 26.54
CA LYS A 195 -7.79 -0.48 25.70
C LYS A 195 -7.31 -0.85 24.30
N LEU A 196 -7.99 -0.36 23.27
CA LEU A 196 -7.64 -0.66 21.88
C LEU A 196 -6.22 -0.17 21.53
N ALA A 197 -5.76 0.93 22.15
CA ALA A 197 -4.38 1.41 22.00
C ALA A 197 -3.32 0.35 22.35
N GLY A 198 -3.60 -0.43 23.39
CA GLY A 198 -2.69 -1.42 23.94
C GLY A 198 -3.02 -2.85 23.50
N MET A 199 -4.07 -3.04 22.69
CA MET A 199 -4.44 -4.36 22.20
C MET A 199 -3.51 -4.75 21.03
N THR A 200 -2.89 -5.91 21.18
CA THR A 200 -1.92 -6.47 20.24
C THR A 200 -2.45 -7.74 19.60
N GLU A 201 -1.77 -8.22 18.55
CA GLU A 201 -2.07 -9.53 17.96
C GLU A 201 -1.88 -10.68 18.96
N ALA A 202 -0.88 -10.55 19.86
CA ALA A 202 -0.64 -11.52 20.91
C ALA A 202 -1.87 -11.67 21.83
N ASP A 203 -2.57 -10.58 22.14
CA ASP A 203 -3.80 -10.64 22.94
C ASP A 203 -4.91 -11.45 22.27
N ILE A 204 -5.06 -11.30 20.95
CA ILE A 204 -6.03 -12.06 20.16
C ILE A 204 -5.63 -13.53 20.09
N LEU A 205 -4.35 -13.83 19.90
CA LEU A 205 -3.83 -15.20 19.91
C LEU A 205 -4.02 -15.86 21.28
N SER A 206 -3.64 -15.18 22.36
CA SER A 206 -3.85 -15.66 23.73
C SER A 206 -5.33 -15.95 23.99
N TYR A 207 -6.24 -15.08 23.55
CA TYR A 207 -7.67 -15.33 23.60
C TYR A 207 -8.10 -16.60 22.84
N LEU A 208 -7.62 -16.79 21.60
CA LEU A 208 -7.98 -17.95 20.77
C LEU A 208 -7.39 -19.27 21.28
N TYR A 209 -6.22 -19.23 21.94
CA TYR A 209 -5.56 -20.40 22.52
C TYR A 209 -6.06 -20.73 23.93
N ALA A 210 -6.57 -19.75 24.68
CA ALA A 210 -7.17 -19.98 25.99
C ALA A 210 -8.50 -20.76 25.92
N LEU A 211 -9.14 -20.80 24.75
CA LEU A 211 -10.38 -21.52 24.53
C LEU A 211 -10.11 -22.87 23.85
N ASP A 212 -10.62 -23.95 24.45
CA ASP A 212 -10.60 -25.28 23.83
C ASP A 212 -11.65 -25.37 22.71
N LEU A 213 -11.28 -24.90 21.52
CA LEU A 213 -12.15 -24.80 20.36
C LEU A 213 -11.62 -25.62 19.19
N LYS A 214 -12.53 -26.32 18.49
CA LYS A 214 -12.24 -26.90 17.18
C LYS A 214 -11.76 -25.81 16.19
N PRO A 215 -10.86 -26.12 15.24
CA PRO A 215 -10.29 -25.13 14.31
C PRO A 215 -11.35 -24.28 13.58
N ALA A 216 -12.43 -24.90 13.12
CA ALA A 216 -13.53 -24.20 12.46
C ALA A 216 -14.21 -23.16 13.38
N THR A 217 -14.37 -23.47 14.67
CA THR A 217 -14.96 -22.56 15.65
C THR A 217 -14.00 -21.42 15.98
N ARG A 218 -12.69 -21.71 16.14
CA ARG A 218 -11.66 -20.68 16.31
C ARG A 218 -11.67 -19.66 15.17
N ASN A 219 -11.80 -20.13 13.92
CA ASN A 219 -11.91 -19.25 12.75
C ASN A 219 -13.16 -18.37 12.78
N ARG A 220 -14.30 -18.88 13.30
CA ARG A 220 -15.52 -18.08 13.49
C ARG A 220 -15.32 -16.99 14.53
N HIS A 221 -14.57 -17.24 15.61
CA HIS A 221 -14.23 -16.22 16.59
C HIS A 221 -13.32 -15.16 16.00
N LEU A 222 -12.29 -15.56 15.26
CA LEU A 222 -11.40 -14.63 14.56
C LEU A 222 -12.15 -13.78 13.54
N ALA A 223 -13.06 -14.37 12.77
CA ALA A 223 -13.90 -13.64 11.81
C ALA A 223 -14.82 -12.63 12.50
N LEU A 224 -15.38 -12.98 13.66
CA LEU A 224 -16.20 -12.06 14.45
C LEU A 224 -15.37 -10.90 15.02
N ILE A 225 -14.18 -11.17 15.57
CA ILE A 225 -13.26 -10.13 16.03
C ILE A 225 -12.92 -9.20 14.87
N LYS A 226 -12.58 -9.73 13.69
CA LYS A 226 -12.33 -8.92 12.49
C LYS A 226 -13.52 -8.02 12.14
N ALA A 227 -14.74 -8.56 12.20
CA ALA A 227 -15.96 -7.80 11.92
C ALA A 227 -16.23 -6.69 12.94
N VAL A 228 -15.92 -6.89 14.22
CA VAL A 228 -16.03 -5.85 15.26
C VAL A 228 -15.07 -4.69 14.98
N PHE A 229 -13.90 -4.98 14.42
CA PHE A 229 -12.92 -3.99 13.97
C PHE A 229 -13.11 -3.61 12.50
N THR A 230 -14.31 -3.61 11.91
CA THR A 230 -14.53 -3.20 10.50
C THR A 230 -15.50 -2.03 10.45
#